data_AF-A0A821P2U1-F1
#
_entry.id   AF-A0A821P2U1-F1
#
_cell.length_a   1.000
_cell.length_b   1.000
_cell.length_c   1.000
_cell.angle_alpha   90.00
_cell.angle_beta   90.00
_cell.angle_gamma   90.00
#
_symmetry.space_group_name_H-M   'P 1'
#
loop_
_entity.id
_entity.type
_entity.pdbx_description
1 polymer ?
#
loop_
_entity_poly.entity_id
_entity_poly.type
_entity_poly.pdbx_seq_one_letter_code
_entity_poly.pdbx_strand_id
1 'polypeptide(L)'
;SLSRKIMSLLSKRNPVPFLQPSLTNDITSFQFVSDIIHVWNYSIPTLLSFGIGPSQGKSTLINTIFLSSFELSMSSIYFQNTIDIDFGYSFLPRRSINIADSHGSMVKSLLEQIHELFVGFLIHVEYSYLMNNIDSIHDHLNVIMRNNPYCLLIIRDAPIDQHKQCSILLSSKLPSIETFLLPNIA
;
A
#
# COMPACT_ATOMS: atom_id res chain seq x y z
N SER A 1 -2.07 -15.89 24.44
CA SER A 1 -1.86 -17.19 23.77
C SER A 1 -0.42 -17.30 23.28
N LEU A 2 0.03 -18.49 22.90
CA LEU A 2 1.33 -18.71 22.24
C LEU A 2 1.42 -17.93 20.92
N SER A 3 0.34 -17.89 20.14
CA SER A 3 0.25 -17.14 18.88
C SER A 3 0.62 -15.67 19.03
N ARG A 4 0.10 -14.98 20.05
CA ARG A 4 0.43 -13.58 20.36
C ARG A 4 1.91 -13.37 20.68
N LYS A 5 2.51 -14.29 21.42
CA LYS A 5 3.95 -14.22 21.74
C LYS A 5 4.79 -14.39 20.48
N ILE A 6 4.41 -15.32 19.62
CA ILE A 6 5.07 -15.53 18.32
C ILE A 6 4.91 -14.27 17.44
N MET A 7 3.69 -13.74 17.30
CA MET A 7 3.43 -12.51 16.55
C MET A 7 4.26 -11.32 17.06
N SER A 8 4.34 -11.15 18.39
CA SER A 8 5.17 -10.12 19.02
C SER A 8 6.66 -10.30 18.78
N LEU A 9 7.16 -11.53 18.65
CA LEU A 9 8.56 -11.78 18.33
C LEU A 9 8.85 -11.58 16.84
N LEU A 10 7.95 -12.00 15.95
CA LEU A 10 8.11 -11.88 14.50
C LEU A 10 8.02 -10.41 14.05
N SER A 11 7.05 -9.67 14.57
CA SER A 11 6.84 -8.23 14.28
C SER A 11 8.01 -7.32 14.68
N LYS A 12 8.95 -7.81 15.50
CA LYS A 12 10.18 -7.09 15.87
C LYS A 12 11.28 -7.11 14.81
N ARG A 13 11.10 -7.85 13.73
CA ARG A 13 12.12 -7.99 12.68
C ARG A 13 11.56 -8.08 11.28
N ASN A 14 10.30 -8.50 11.14
CA ASN A 14 9.69 -8.77 9.85
C ASN A 14 8.34 -8.07 9.76
N PRO A 15 7.91 -7.72 8.53
CA PRO A 15 6.50 -7.52 8.25
C PRO A 15 5.69 -8.73 8.72
N VAL A 16 4.51 -8.46 9.25
CA VAL A 16 3.57 -9.48 9.71
C VAL A 16 2.21 -9.31 9.04
N PRO A 17 1.49 -10.41 8.78
CA PRO A 17 0.22 -10.33 8.07
C PRO A 17 -0.82 -9.57 8.91
N PHE A 18 -1.45 -8.59 8.27
CA PHE A 18 -2.62 -7.87 8.77
C PHE A 18 -3.90 -8.42 8.14
N LEU A 19 -3.88 -8.63 6.83
CA LEU A 19 -4.97 -9.20 6.06
C LEU A 19 -4.46 -10.39 5.24
N GLN A 20 -5.17 -11.50 5.31
CA GLN A 20 -4.87 -12.72 4.57
C GLN A 20 -6.12 -13.32 3.92
N PRO A 21 -5.99 -14.10 2.84
CA PRO A 21 -7.08 -14.94 2.36
C PRO A 21 -7.61 -15.84 3.47
N SER A 22 -8.93 -16.05 3.49
CA SER A 22 -9.53 -17.04 4.38
C SER A 22 -9.03 -18.43 4.01
N LEU A 23 -8.87 -19.28 5.02
CA LEU A 23 -8.57 -20.71 4.83
C LEU A 23 -9.81 -21.50 4.36
N THR A 24 -11.00 -20.91 4.43
CA THR A 24 -12.21 -21.48 3.84
C THR A 24 -12.15 -21.36 2.32
N ASN A 25 -12.70 -22.33 1.58
CA ASN A 25 -12.61 -22.49 0.10
C ASN A 25 -13.03 -21.29 -0.77
N ASP A 26 -13.40 -20.15 -0.19
CA ASP A 26 -13.71 -18.94 -0.90
C ASP A 26 -12.47 -18.03 -0.95
N ILE A 27 -11.75 -18.10 -2.07
CA ILE A 27 -10.55 -17.31 -2.40
C ILE A 27 -10.84 -15.79 -2.34
N THR A 28 -12.12 -15.39 -2.39
CA THR A 28 -12.53 -13.98 -2.35
C THR A 28 -12.75 -13.46 -0.93
N SER A 29 -12.77 -14.35 0.07
CA SER A 29 -12.97 -13.97 1.47
C SER A 29 -11.63 -13.65 2.14
N PHE A 30 -11.56 -12.48 2.79
CA PHE A 30 -10.38 -12.03 3.52
C PHE A 30 -10.63 -12.05 5.02
N GLN A 31 -9.59 -12.36 5.79
CA GLN A 31 -9.64 -12.39 7.24
C GLN A 31 -8.57 -11.48 7.84
N PHE A 32 -8.98 -10.66 8.79
CA PHE A 32 -8.05 -9.92 9.65
C PHE A 32 -7.31 -10.86 10.60
N VAL A 33 -6.00 -10.69 10.69
CA VAL A 33 -5.18 -11.42 11.66
C VAL A 33 -5.30 -10.73 13.02
N SER A 34 -6.29 -11.15 13.81
CA SER A 34 -6.67 -10.48 15.06
C SER A 34 -5.53 -10.32 16.07
N ASP A 35 -4.54 -11.23 16.08
CA ASP A 35 -3.41 -11.14 16.99
C ASP A 35 -2.51 -9.90 16.74
N ILE A 36 -2.63 -9.26 15.57
CA ILE A 36 -1.87 -8.03 15.24
C ILE A 36 -2.25 -6.85 16.14
N ILE A 37 -3.48 -6.81 16.66
CA ILE A 37 -3.95 -5.73 17.54
C ILE A 37 -3.16 -5.65 18.85
N HIS A 38 -2.47 -6.72 19.22
CA HIS A 38 -1.67 -6.79 20.44
C HIS A 38 -0.24 -6.26 20.25
N VAL A 39 0.18 -6.05 19.01
CA VAL A 39 1.50 -5.50 18.67
C VAL A 39 1.41 -4.13 18.03
N TRP A 40 0.26 -3.80 17.42
CA TRP A 40 0.05 -2.52 16.77
C TRP A 40 -0.19 -1.42 17.81
N ASN A 41 0.78 -0.51 17.89
CA ASN A 41 0.60 0.76 18.58
C ASN A 41 -0.11 1.77 17.67
N TYR A 42 -1.40 2.01 17.91
CA TYR A 42 -2.22 2.94 17.13
C TYR A 42 -1.81 4.42 17.26
N SER A 43 -0.94 4.78 18.21
CA SER A 43 -0.39 6.14 18.27
C SER A 43 0.69 6.41 17.24
N ILE A 44 1.23 5.36 16.61
CA ILE A 44 2.21 5.47 15.52
C ILE A 44 1.43 5.43 14.20
N PRO A 45 1.53 6.47 13.34
CA PRO A 45 0.81 6.50 12.08
C PRO A 45 1.29 5.38 11.15
N THR A 46 0.34 4.78 10.43
CA THR A 46 0.63 3.72 9.45
C THR A 46 0.39 4.25 8.03
N LEU A 47 1.41 4.11 7.17
CA LEU A 47 1.35 4.40 5.73
C LEU A 47 1.00 3.11 4.97
N LEU A 48 -0.07 3.11 4.17
CA LEU A 48 -0.41 1.99 3.30
C LEU A 48 0.13 2.21 1.88
N SER A 49 0.98 1.30 1.42
CA SER A 49 1.45 1.18 0.04
C SER A 49 0.61 0.18 -0.72
N PHE A 50 0.07 0.57 -1.87
CA PHE A 50 -0.68 -0.34 -2.73
C PHE A 50 -0.69 0.08 -4.20
N GLY A 51 -1.06 -0.85 -5.09
CA GLY A 51 -1.20 -0.59 -6.52
C GLY A 51 -2.66 -0.53 -6.95
N ILE A 52 -2.98 0.28 -7.96
CA ILE A 52 -4.27 0.20 -8.68
C ILE A 52 -3.96 -0.31 -10.09
N GLY A 53 -4.48 -1.49 -10.43
CA GLY A 53 -4.15 -2.19 -11.66
C GLY A 53 -2.83 -2.97 -11.56
N PRO A 54 -2.28 -3.42 -12.70
CA PRO A 54 -0.95 -4.01 -12.72
C PRO A 54 0.05 -2.95 -12.25
N SER A 55 0.82 -3.29 -11.20
CA SER A 55 1.83 -2.39 -10.66
C SER A 55 2.96 -3.18 -10.04
N GLN A 56 4.13 -3.08 -10.68
CA GLN A 56 5.36 -3.76 -10.28
C GLN A 56 6.33 -2.85 -9.53
N GLY A 57 7.15 -3.46 -8.66
CA GLY A 57 8.22 -2.77 -7.93
C GLY A 57 7.75 -1.88 -6.76
N LYS A 58 6.50 -2.01 -6.32
CA LYS A 58 5.97 -1.31 -5.13
C LYS A 58 6.75 -1.69 -3.87
N SER A 59 6.79 -3.00 -3.58
CA SER A 59 7.48 -3.58 -2.44
C SER A 59 8.98 -3.28 -2.47
N THR A 60 9.60 -3.27 -3.66
CA THR A 60 10.99 -2.83 -3.85
C THR A 60 11.17 -1.38 -3.42
N LEU A 61 10.32 -0.46 -3.90
CA LEU A 61 10.43 0.96 -3.57
C LEU A 61 10.32 1.20 -2.06
N ILE A 62 9.32 0.62 -1.41
CA ILE A 62 9.12 0.82 0.03
C ILE A 62 10.21 0.13 0.86
N ASN A 63 10.73 -1.02 0.44
CA ASN A 63 11.86 -1.68 1.09
C ASN A 63 13.11 -0.79 1.03
N THR A 64 13.36 -0.14 -0.11
CA THR A 64 14.48 0.78 -0.28
C THR A 64 14.29 2.06 0.54
N ILE A 65 13.14 2.73 0.45
CA ILE A 65 12.89 4.02 1.13
C ILE A 65 12.84 3.85 2.64
N PHE A 66 12.16 2.81 3.13
CA PHE A 66 11.86 2.66 4.55
C PHE A 66 12.71 1.61 5.26
N LEU A 67 13.69 1.02 4.56
CA LEU A 67 14.57 -0.05 5.06
C LEU A 67 13.77 -1.24 5.62
N SER A 68 12.70 -1.60 4.90
CA SER A 68 11.80 -2.71 5.19
C SER A 68 12.21 -3.99 4.47
N SER A 69 11.53 -5.10 4.79
CA SER A 69 11.76 -6.41 4.20
C SER A 69 10.46 -7.11 3.78
N PHE A 70 9.58 -6.39 3.07
CA PHE A 70 8.40 -6.96 2.44
C PHE A 70 8.77 -7.96 1.34
N GLU A 71 7.91 -8.97 1.18
CA GLU A 71 8.06 -9.99 0.14
C GLU A 71 8.03 -9.36 -1.26
N LEU A 72 8.93 -9.78 -2.14
CA LEU A 72 9.06 -9.23 -3.50
C LEU A 72 8.46 -10.15 -4.57
N SER A 73 8.14 -11.40 -4.24
CA SER A 73 7.66 -12.37 -5.22
C SER A 73 6.28 -12.02 -5.76
N MET A 74 6.19 -11.88 -7.09
CA MET A 74 4.93 -11.67 -7.81
C MET A 74 4.19 -12.99 -8.10
N SER A 75 4.84 -14.14 -7.87
CA SER A 75 4.44 -15.45 -8.44
C SER A 75 3.52 -16.29 -7.55
N SER A 76 3.32 -15.92 -6.29
CA SER A 76 2.51 -16.71 -5.38
C SER A 76 1.08 -16.18 -5.33
N ILE A 77 0.15 -16.99 -5.85
CA ILE A 77 -1.29 -16.75 -5.74
C ILE A 77 -1.76 -16.57 -4.29
N TYR A 78 -1.01 -17.12 -3.33
CA TYR A 78 -1.33 -17.05 -1.91
C TYR A 78 -1.11 -15.67 -1.29
N PHE A 79 -0.34 -14.80 -1.95
CA PHE A 79 -0.09 -13.44 -1.49
C PHE A 79 -0.96 -12.41 -2.22
N GLN A 80 -1.85 -12.79 -3.14
CA GLN A 80 -2.68 -11.78 -3.78
C GLN A 80 -3.66 -11.17 -2.78
N ASN A 81 -3.73 -9.83 -2.76
CA ASN A 81 -4.57 -9.02 -1.89
C ASN A 81 -4.30 -9.24 -0.39
N THR A 82 -3.14 -9.78 -0.02
CA THR A 82 -2.69 -9.72 1.37
C THR A 82 -2.19 -8.32 1.69
N ILE A 83 -2.21 -7.99 2.98
CA ILE A 83 -1.59 -6.78 3.49
C ILE A 83 -0.71 -7.18 4.66
N ASP A 84 0.56 -6.83 4.57
CA ASP A 84 1.52 -7.01 5.65
C ASP A 84 1.86 -5.66 6.28
N ILE A 85 2.14 -5.64 7.58
CA ILE A 85 2.56 -4.43 8.30
C ILE A 85 3.93 -4.66 8.91
N ASP A 86 4.84 -3.73 8.65
CA ASP A 86 6.13 -3.61 9.30
C ASP A 86 6.08 -2.43 10.29
N PHE A 87 6.31 -2.74 11.56
CA PHE A 87 6.28 -1.76 12.64
C PHE A 87 7.62 -1.05 12.87
N GLY A 88 8.66 -1.31 12.05
CA GLY A 88 9.92 -0.59 12.09
C GLY A 88 10.75 -0.84 13.36
N TYR A 89 10.50 -1.93 14.08
CA TYR A 89 11.26 -2.31 15.26
C TYR A 89 12.49 -3.13 14.86
N SER A 90 13.66 -2.80 15.40
CA SER A 90 14.79 -3.72 15.45
C SER A 90 15.63 -3.36 16.67
N PHE A 91 15.20 -3.80 17.85
CA PHE A 91 15.74 -3.47 19.19
C PHE A 91 15.74 -1.98 19.58
N LEU A 92 15.76 -1.07 18.61
CA LEU A 92 15.47 0.36 18.69
C LEU A 92 14.46 0.71 17.57
N PRO A 93 13.63 1.75 17.75
CA PRO A 93 12.73 2.22 16.69
C PRO A 93 13.58 2.79 15.54
N ARG A 94 13.45 2.23 14.33
CA ARG A 94 14.13 2.75 13.13
C ARG A 94 13.43 3.96 12.53
N ARG A 95 12.12 4.08 12.77
CA ARG A 95 11.23 5.06 12.17
C ARG A 95 10.05 5.37 13.08
N SER A 96 9.49 6.56 12.91
CA SER A 96 8.32 7.05 13.65
C SER A 96 6.99 6.72 12.96
N ILE A 97 7.00 5.85 11.95
CA ILE A 97 5.83 5.44 11.17
C ILE A 97 5.84 3.92 10.97
N ASN A 98 4.68 3.29 10.93
CA ASN A 98 4.53 1.93 10.44
C ASN A 98 4.34 1.97 8.92
N ILE A 99 4.75 0.91 8.23
CA ILE A 99 4.51 0.76 6.79
C ILE A 99 3.66 -0.49 6.61
N ALA A 100 2.64 -0.38 5.79
CA ALA A 100 1.85 -1.50 5.32
C ALA A 100 2.03 -1.66 3.82
N ASP A 101 2.18 -2.88 3.34
CA ASP A 101 2.28 -3.18 1.90
C ASP A 101 1.15 -4.12 1.49
N SER A 102 0.47 -3.75 0.41
CA SER A 102 -0.51 -4.60 -0.25
C SER A 102 0.11 -5.30 -1.45
N HIS A 103 -0.03 -6.62 -1.43
CA HIS A 103 0.45 -7.49 -2.50
C HIS A 103 -0.57 -7.58 -3.63
N GLY A 104 -0.12 -7.41 -4.87
CA GLY A 104 -0.98 -7.36 -6.05
C GLY A 104 -1.62 -5.98 -6.29
N SER A 105 -2.87 -5.99 -6.79
CA SER A 105 -3.68 -4.80 -7.06
C SER A 105 -4.75 -4.66 -5.99
N MET A 106 -4.83 -3.50 -5.35
CA MET A 106 -5.87 -3.21 -4.38
C MET A 106 -7.24 -3.24 -5.05
N VAL A 107 -8.17 -3.95 -4.42
CA VAL A 107 -9.58 -3.96 -4.81
C VAL A 107 -10.31 -2.85 -4.06
N LYS A 108 -11.11 -2.03 -4.77
CA LYS A 108 -11.87 -0.92 -4.18
C LYS A 108 -12.70 -1.32 -2.95
N SER A 109 -13.43 -2.43 -3.03
CA SER A 109 -14.28 -2.90 -1.93
C SER A 109 -13.49 -3.26 -0.68
N LEU A 110 -12.24 -3.72 -0.84
CA LEU A 110 -11.34 -3.95 0.29
C LEU A 110 -10.82 -2.63 0.85
N LEU A 111 -10.40 -1.70 -0.01
CA LEU A 111 -9.96 -0.37 0.39
C LEU A 111 -11.03 0.37 1.21
N GLU A 112 -12.29 0.33 0.77
CA GLU A 112 -13.44 0.92 1.48
C GLU A 112 -13.56 0.39 2.92
N GLN A 113 -13.24 -0.88 3.17
CA GLN A 113 -13.31 -1.48 4.50
C GLN A 113 -12.16 -1.10 5.43
N ILE A 114 -10.97 -0.83 4.88
CA ILE A 114 -9.74 -0.72 5.68
C ILE A 114 -9.12 0.67 5.71
N HIS A 115 -9.53 1.58 4.80
CA HIS A 115 -8.83 2.86 4.61
C HIS A 115 -8.75 3.68 5.91
N GLU A 116 -9.77 3.66 6.77
CA GLU A 116 -9.78 4.42 8.03
C GLU A 116 -8.71 3.98 9.05
N LEU A 117 -8.08 2.80 8.84
CA LEU A 117 -7.02 2.29 9.70
C LEU A 117 -5.64 2.87 9.37
N PHE A 118 -5.52 3.58 8.25
CA PHE A 118 -4.26 4.11 7.73
C PHE A 118 -4.30 5.63 7.70
N VAL A 119 -3.20 6.24 8.14
CA VAL A 119 -3.10 7.71 8.22
C VAL A 119 -2.64 8.30 6.89
N GLY A 120 -1.90 7.52 6.09
CA GLY A 120 -1.46 7.95 4.77
C GLY A 120 -1.43 6.83 3.76
N PHE A 121 -1.36 7.22 2.49
CA PHE A 121 -1.44 6.32 1.34
C PHE A 121 -0.33 6.61 0.33
N LEU A 122 0.36 5.55 -0.09
CA LEU A 122 1.30 5.55 -1.20
C LEU A 122 0.71 4.69 -2.32
N ILE A 123 0.23 5.34 -3.37
CA ILE A 123 -0.59 4.71 -4.40
C ILE A 123 0.22 4.61 -5.68
N HIS A 124 0.36 3.40 -6.20
CA HIS A 124 1.14 3.14 -7.40
C HIS A 124 0.23 2.81 -8.58
N VAL A 125 0.47 3.47 -9.71
CA VAL A 125 -0.28 3.22 -10.95
C VAL A 125 0.68 3.23 -12.13
N GLU A 126 0.62 2.19 -12.97
CA GLU A 126 1.34 2.20 -14.24
C GLU A 126 0.73 3.21 -15.21
N TYR A 127 1.58 3.98 -15.89
CA TYR A 127 1.16 5.02 -16.83
C TYR A 127 0.19 4.51 -17.89
N SER A 128 0.49 3.35 -18.48
CA SER A 128 -0.35 2.70 -19.49
C SER A 128 -1.75 2.35 -18.96
N TYR A 129 -1.84 1.93 -17.70
CA TYR A 129 -3.11 1.64 -17.04
C TYR A 129 -3.89 2.93 -16.74
N LEU A 130 -3.20 3.97 -16.25
CA LEU A 130 -3.77 5.29 -15.96
C LEU A 130 -4.46 5.90 -17.17
N MET A 131 -3.80 5.90 -18.34
CA MET A 131 -4.35 6.49 -19.56
C MET A 131 -5.65 5.84 -20.02
N ASN A 132 -5.85 4.55 -19.70
CA ASN A 132 -7.02 3.80 -20.12
C ASN A 132 -8.12 3.70 -19.05
N ASN A 133 -7.81 3.99 -17.78
CA ASN A 133 -8.68 3.69 -16.63
C ASN A 133 -8.80 4.85 -15.64
N ILE A 134 -8.67 6.10 -16.10
CA ILE A 134 -8.66 7.29 -15.23
C ILE A 134 -9.88 7.38 -14.32
N ASP A 135 -11.08 7.03 -14.80
CA ASP A 135 -12.30 7.11 -14.00
C ASP A 135 -12.31 6.04 -12.89
N SER A 136 -11.81 4.83 -13.15
CA SER A 136 -11.63 3.79 -12.12
C SER A 136 -10.62 4.21 -11.05
N ILE A 137 -9.53 4.87 -11.45
CA ILE A 137 -8.52 5.38 -10.50
C ILE A 137 -9.09 6.51 -9.67
N HIS A 138 -9.81 7.45 -10.29
CA HIS A 138 -10.53 8.51 -9.59
C HIS A 138 -11.51 7.94 -8.55
N ASP A 139 -12.21 6.85 -8.87
CA ASP A 139 -13.08 6.16 -7.92
C ASP A 139 -12.36 5.59 -6.70
N HIS A 140 -11.17 5.01 -6.87
CA HIS A 140 -10.34 4.55 -5.76
C HIS A 140 -9.84 5.73 -4.92
N LEU A 141 -9.38 6.80 -5.57
CA LEU A 141 -8.87 7.99 -4.89
C LEU A 141 -9.96 8.70 -4.08
N ASN A 142 -11.20 8.71 -4.57
CA ASN A 142 -12.33 9.28 -3.84
C ASN A 142 -12.64 8.55 -2.53
N VAL A 143 -12.33 7.26 -2.41
CA VAL A 143 -12.43 6.53 -1.13
C VAL A 143 -11.47 7.14 -0.11
N ILE A 144 -10.25 7.47 -0.54
CA ILE A 144 -9.17 7.95 0.32
C ILE A 144 -9.32 9.44 0.65
N MET A 145 -9.49 10.28 -0.38
CA MET A 145 -9.42 11.73 -0.27
C MET A 145 -10.56 12.35 0.55
N ARG A 146 -11.66 11.64 0.75
CA ARG A 146 -12.78 12.12 1.59
C ARG A 146 -12.37 12.35 3.04
N ASN A 147 -11.50 11.49 3.57
CA ASN A 147 -11.19 11.43 5.00
C ASN A 147 -9.69 11.57 5.31
N ASN A 148 -8.82 11.47 4.30
CA ASN A 148 -7.38 11.39 4.51
C ASN A 148 -6.61 12.44 3.69
N PRO A 149 -5.89 13.36 4.35
CA PRO A 149 -5.12 14.39 3.66
C PRO A 149 -3.77 13.90 3.13
N TYR A 150 -3.24 12.79 3.65
CA TYR A 150 -1.90 12.31 3.31
C TYR A 150 -1.95 11.23 2.22
N CYS A 151 -1.96 11.65 0.96
CA CYS A 151 -2.00 10.75 -0.18
C CYS A 151 -0.94 11.13 -1.22
N LEU A 152 -0.09 10.18 -1.61
CA LEU A 152 0.88 10.33 -2.69
C LEU A 152 0.58 9.33 -3.81
N LEU A 153 0.29 9.86 -5.00
CA LEU A 153 0.11 9.07 -6.21
C LEU A 153 1.42 9.02 -7.01
N ILE A 154 1.98 7.82 -7.17
CA ILE A 154 3.16 7.55 -7.98
C ILE A 154 2.72 6.95 -9.32
N ILE A 155 3.01 7.68 -10.39
CA ILE A 155 2.81 7.20 -11.76
C ILE A 155 4.11 6.55 -12.22
N ARG A 156 4.04 5.27 -12.55
CA ARG A 156 5.18 4.43 -12.93
C ARG A 156 5.31 4.38 -14.44
N ASP A 157 6.55 4.29 -14.93
CA ASP A 157 6.88 4.06 -16.34
C ASP A 157 6.28 5.09 -17.32
N ALA A 158 6.08 6.33 -16.85
CA ALA A 158 5.61 7.43 -17.69
C ALA A 158 6.72 7.91 -18.65
N PRO A 159 6.49 7.91 -19.98
CA PRO A 159 7.43 8.49 -20.93
C PRO A 159 7.68 9.97 -20.61
N ILE A 160 8.94 10.40 -20.68
CA ILE A 160 9.38 11.77 -20.31
C ILE A 160 8.59 12.85 -21.07
N ASP A 161 8.34 12.61 -22.35
CA ASP A 161 7.58 13.48 -23.25
C ASP A 161 6.09 13.59 -22.86
N GLN A 162 5.56 12.62 -22.10
CA GLN A 162 4.15 12.52 -21.72
C GLN A 162 3.87 12.98 -20.28
N HIS A 163 4.90 13.36 -19.51
CA HIS A 163 4.76 13.86 -18.13
C HIS A 163 3.80 15.05 -18.03
N LYS A 164 3.89 16.00 -18.98
CA LYS A 164 3.00 17.17 -19.02
C LYS A 164 1.54 16.79 -19.27
N GLN A 165 1.29 15.89 -20.21
CA GLN A 165 -0.06 15.41 -20.51
C GLN A 165 -0.67 14.72 -19.30
N CYS A 166 0.13 13.93 -18.59
CA CYS A 166 -0.30 13.24 -17.39
C CYS A 166 -0.67 14.21 -16.25
N SER A 167 0.15 15.25 -16.02
CA SER A 167 -0.13 16.30 -15.05
C SER A 167 -1.43 17.06 -15.39
N ILE A 168 -1.65 17.40 -16.66
CA ILE A 168 -2.89 18.05 -17.12
C ILE A 168 -4.10 17.14 -16.87
N LEU A 169 -4.03 15.88 -17.27
CA LEU A 169 -5.11 14.90 -17.08
C LEU A 169 -5.49 14.80 -15.59
N LEU A 170 -4.50 14.61 -14.73
CA LEU A 170 -4.71 14.53 -13.28
C LEU A 170 -5.29 15.82 -12.72
N SER A 171 -4.74 16.99 -13.07
CA SER A 171 -5.26 18.27 -12.59
C SER A 171 -6.72 18.53 -12.99
N SER A 172 -7.15 18.03 -14.16
CA SER A 172 -8.53 18.18 -14.63
C SER A 172 -9.54 17.31 -13.87
N LYS A 173 -9.12 16.12 -13.45
CA LYS A 173 -9.97 15.11 -12.79
C LYS A 173 -9.82 15.11 -11.27
N LEU A 174 -8.68 15.57 -10.77
CA LEU A 174 -8.23 15.53 -9.38
C LEU A 174 -7.53 16.86 -9.02
N PRO A 175 -8.27 17.98 -8.99
CA PRO A 175 -7.69 19.32 -8.88
C PRO A 175 -6.97 19.58 -7.54
N SER A 176 -7.20 18.74 -6.54
CA SER A 176 -6.57 18.81 -5.22
C SER A 176 -5.23 18.08 -5.10
N ILE A 177 -4.72 17.46 -6.17
CA ILE A 177 -3.46 16.71 -6.14
C ILE A 177 -2.31 17.59 -6.61
N GLU A 178 -1.33 17.80 -5.73
CA GLU A 178 -0.04 18.38 -6.12
C GLU A 178 0.79 17.35 -6.90
N THR A 179 1.33 17.76 -8.04
CA THR A 179 2.14 16.87 -8.90
C THR A 179 3.61 17.25 -8.82
N PHE A 180 4.46 16.25 -8.54
CA PHE A 180 5.91 16.41 -8.49
C PHE A 180 6.55 15.40 -9.43
N LEU A 181 7.58 15.84 -10.16
CA LEU A 181 8.42 14.95 -10.95
C LEU A 181 9.58 14.50 -10.08
N LEU A 182 9.63 13.20 -9.80
CA LEU A 182 10.79 12.61 -9.14
C LEU A 182 11.89 12.40 -10.20
N PRO A 183 13.15 12.76 -9.92
CA PRO A 183 14.27 12.37 -10.76
C PRO A 183 14.31 10.84 -10.86
N ASN A 184 14.79 10.30 -11.98
CA ASN A 184 14.83 8.87 -12.22
C ASN A 184 15.71 8.19 -11.15
N ILE A 185 15.09 7.54 -10.16
CA ILE A 185 15.79 6.77 -9.13
C ILE A 185 15.89 5.34 -9.69
N ALA A 186 16.98 5.10 -10.42
CA ALA A 186 17.35 3.78 -10.95
C ALA A 186 17.87 2.86 -9.84
#